data_AF-A0A0C3AUX4-F1
#
_entry.id   AF-A0A0C3AUX4-F1
#
_cell.length_a   1.000
_cell.length_b   1.000
_cell.length_c   1.000
_cell.angle_alpha   90.00
_cell.angle_beta   90.00
_cell.angle_gamma   90.00
#
_symmetry.space_group_name_H-M   'P 1'
#
loop_
_entity.id
_entity.type
_entity.pdbx_description
1 polymer ?
#
loop_
_entity_poly.entity_id
_entity_poly.type
_entity_poly.pdbx_seq_one_letter_code
_entity_poly.pdbx_strand_id
1 'polypeptide(L)'
;MDASTPDQSEDKTQDRSQNIFNKLPSLAKPKASHEHNELDTYLASDIEDVVDALKWWHERCSTYPCLSRMAFNYLTIPGISSYLYQLCEA
;
A
#
# COMPACT_ATOMS: atom_id res chain seq x y z
N MET A 1 -3.87 -64.61 4.34
CA MET A 1 -3.81 -64.01 5.68
C MET A 1 -2.53 -63.20 5.75
N ASP A 2 -2.36 -62.27 4.81
CA ASP A 2 -3.01 -60.94 4.76
C ASP A 2 -2.29 -60.01 5.74
N ALA A 3 -1.84 -58.79 5.43
CA ALA A 3 -1.85 -57.99 4.23
C ALA A 3 -0.84 -56.83 4.42
N SER A 4 -0.35 -56.30 3.31
CA SER A 4 0.00 -54.89 3.00
C SER A 4 0.20 -53.84 4.13
N THR A 5 1.38 -53.19 4.14
CA THR A 5 1.74 -51.76 3.85
C THR A 5 0.61 -50.69 3.80
N PRO A 6 0.81 -49.34 3.90
CA PRO A 6 1.96 -48.44 4.25
C PRO A 6 1.61 -47.28 5.26
N ASP A 7 2.59 -46.46 5.70
CA ASP A 7 2.54 -44.97 5.56
C ASP A 7 3.85 -44.32 6.07
N GLN A 8 4.74 -43.88 5.18
CA GLN A 8 5.02 -42.47 4.83
C GLN A 8 5.42 -41.53 5.98
N SER A 9 6.70 -41.18 6.02
CA SER A 9 7.16 -39.79 5.88
C SER A 9 8.67 -39.76 5.73
N GLU A 10 9.15 -40.28 4.60
CA GLU A 10 10.39 -39.80 4.02
C GLU A 10 10.21 -38.28 3.79
N ASP A 11 10.96 -37.46 4.52
CA ASP A 11 11.05 -36.01 4.28
C ASP A 11 11.81 -35.77 2.97
N LYS A 12 11.11 -36.04 1.87
CA LYS A 12 11.41 -35.50 0.56
C LYS A 12 10.65 -34.19 0.43
N THR A 13 11.14 -33.12 1.06
CA THR A 13 11.05 -31.82 0.41
C THR A 13 12.02 -31.83 -0.76
N GLN A 14 11.59 -32.54 -1.81
CA GLN A 14 12.07 -32.33 -3.16
C GLN A 14 11.95 -30.84 -3.43
N ASP A 15 13.11 -30.19 -3.50
CA ASP A 15 13.34 -28.83 -3.97
C ASP A 15 12.61 -28.66 -5.30
N ARG A 16 11.33 -28.31 -5.19
CA ARG A 16 10.44 -28.13 -6.33
C ARG A 16 10.72 -26.73 -6.83
N SER A 17 11.87 -26.62 -7.50
CA SER A 17 12.36 -25.46 -8.21
C SER A 17 12.25 -24.18 -7.39
N GLN A 18 13.29 -23.87 -6.59
CA GLN A 18 13.58 -22.47 -6.26
C GLN A 18 13.50 -21.65 -7.55
N ASN A 19 12.40 -20.90 -7.71
CA ASN A 19 12.13 -20.09 -8.88
C ASN A 19 13.37 -19.23 -9.16
N ILE A 20 13.88 -19.25 -10.39
CA ILE A 20 15.11 -18.53 -10.78
C ILE A 20 15.06 -17.05 -10.40
N PHE A 21 13.87 -16.47 -10.34
CA PHE A 21 13.64 -15.09 -9.92
C PHE A 21 13.96 -14.85 -8.43
N ASN A 22 13.96 -15.88 -7.60
CA ASN A 22 14.33 -15.80 -6.18
C ASN A 22 15.84 -15.58 -5.98
N LYS A 23 16.67 -15.87 -6.99
CA LYS A 23 18.13 -15.67 -6.93
C LYS A 23 18.57 -14.33 -7.53
N LEU A 24 17.65 -13.50 -8.03
CA LEU A 24 17.96 -12.20 -8.62
C LEU A 24 17.94 -11.11 -7.55
N PRO A 25 19.08 -10.47 -7.22
CA PRO A 25 19.12 -9.39 -6.24
C PRO A 25 18.28 -8.17 -6.64
N SER A 26 18.09 -7.96 -7.95
CA SER A 26 17.22 -6.90 -8.50
C SER A 26 15.74 -7.11 -8.23
N LEU A 27 15.32 -8.36 -7.99
CA LEU A 27 13.95 -8.74 -7.64
C LEU A 27 13.82 -9.10 -6.16
N ALA A 28 14.88 -8.87 -5.36
CA ALA A 28 14.79 -9.01 -3.93
C ALA A 28 13.63 -8.15 -3.47
N LYS A 29 12.63 -8.78 -2.85
CA LYS A 29 11.46 -8.08 -2.31
C LYS A 29 12.01 -6.90 -1.52
N PRO A 30 11.69 -5.65 -1.90
CA PRO A 30 12.07 -4.49 -1.10
C PRO A 30 11.65 -4.81 0.32
N LYS A 31 12.59 -4.70 1.29
CA LYS A 31 12.25 -4.86 2.71
C LYS A 31 11.01 -4.01 2.93
N ALA A 32 9.89 -4.65 3.26
CA ALA A 32 8.61 -3.97 3.42
C ALA A 32 8.85 -2.83 4.40
N SER A 33 9.02 -1.63 3.86
CA SER A 33 9.41 -0.46 4.60
C SER A 33 8.14 0.06 5.22
N HIS A 34 7.68 -0.62 6.27
CA HIS A 34 6.76 -0.07 7.25
C HIS A 34 5.61 0.74 6.63
N GLU A 35 4.98 0.23 5.56
CA GLU A 35 3.89 0.96 4.87
C GLU A 35 2.69 1.21 5.79
N HIS A 36 2.60 0.44 6.88
CA HIS A 36 1.66 0.63 7.97
C HIS A 36 1.94 1.87 8.83
N ASN A 37 3.19 2.32 8.97
CA ASN A 37 3.50 3.36 9.96
C ASN A 37 2.94 4.73 9.62
N GLU A 38 2.99 5.10 8.35
CA GLU A 38 2.62 6.45 7.94
C GLU A 38 1.11 6.69 8.09
N LEU A 39 0.32 5.73 7.62
CA LEU A 39 -1.14 5.76 7.74
C LEU A 39 -1.59 5.57 9.18
N ASP A 40 -1.02 4.60 9.91
CA ASP A 40 -1.37 4.37 11.31
C ASP A 40 -1.02 5.59 12.18
N THR A 41 0.13 6.23 11.92
CA THR A 41 0.53 7.48 12.62
C THR A 41 -0.44 8.63 12.32
N TYR A 42 -0.89 8.78 11.07
CA TYR A 42 -1.87 9.81 10.72
C TYR A 42 -3.24 9.51 11.37
N LEU A 43 -3.71 8.27 11.34
CA LEU A 43 -4.99 7.89 11.94
C LEU A 43 -4.99 7.97 13.47
N ALA A 44 -3.83 7.81 14.11
CA ALA A 44 -3.68 7.99 15.55
C ALA A 44 -3.52 9.46 15.97
N SER A 45 -3.29 10.38 15.02
CA SER A 45 -3.16 11.80 15.31
C SER A 45 -4.52 12.46 15.58
N ASP A 46 -4.50 13.55 16.35
CA ASP A 46 -5.71 14.30 16.66
C ASP A 46 -6.34 14.91 15.39
N ILE A 47 -7.67 15.03 15.37
CA ILE A 47 -8.39 15.64 14.27
C ILE A 47 -8.16 17.17 14.31
N GLU A 48 -7.56 17.70 13.25
CA GLU A 48 -7.38 19.14 13.03
C GLU A 48 -8.50 19.68 12.11
N ASP A 49 -9.09 20.82 12.46
CA ASP A 49 -9.96 21.56 11.54
C ASP A 49 -9.11 22.39 10.57
N VAL A 50 -9.16 22.04 9.29
CA VAL A 50 -8.25 22.56 8.26
C VAL A 50 -9.04 23.21 7.14
N VAL A 51 -8.85 24.52 6.97
CA VAL A 51 -9.48 25.31 5.90
C VAL A 51 -8.90 24.98 4.51
N ASP A 52 -7.58 24.77 4.44
CA ASP A 52 -6.87 24.44 3.20
C ASP A 52 -6.10 23.12 3.36
N ALA A 53 -6.78 22.03 3.00
CA ALA A 53 -6.22 20.68 3.10
C ALA A 53 -4.99 20.48 2.19
N LEU A 54 -4.93 21.14 1.02
CA LEU A 54 -3.79 21.02 0.09
C LEU A 54 -2.53 21.64 0.70
N LYS A 55 -2.66 22.83 1.29
CA LYS A 55 -1.56 23.48 2.00
C LYS A 55 -1.10 22.65 3.20
N TRP A 56 -2.03 22.09 3.97
CA TRP A 56 -1.70 21.26 5.13
C TRP A 56 -0.90 20.01 4.75
N TRP A 57 -1.29 19.31 3.68
CA TRP A 57 -0.53 18.16 3.17
C TRP A 57 0.84 18.55 2.60
N HIS A 58 0.96 19.75 2.02
CA HIS A 58 2.24 20.27 1.52
C HIS A 58 3.23 20.49 2.66
N GLU A 59 2.79 21.13 3.74
CA GLU A 59 3.64 21.39 4.91
C GLU A 59 4.11 20.10 5.60
N ARG A 60 3.32 19.02 5.51
CA ARG A 60 3.61 17.73 6.14
C ARG A 60 4.13 16.66 5.17
N CYS A 61 4.48 17.03 3.94
CA CYS A 61 4.99 16.08 2.95
C CYS A 61 6.29 15.38 3.35
N SER A 62 7.10 15.99 4.23
CA SER A 62 8.32 15.36 4.76
C SER A 62 8.01 14.34 5.86
N THR A 63 6.94 14.57 6.64
CA THR A 63 6.47 13.66 7.69
C THR A 63 5.70 12.47 7.09
N TYR A 64 4.93 12.75 6.05
CA TYR A 64 4.07 11.78 5.37
C TYR A 64 4.38 11.77 3.85
N PRO A 65 5.52 11.21 3.41
CA PRO A 65 5.95 11.27 2.01
C PRO A 65 5.04 10.49 1.03
N CYS A 66 4.52 9.32 1.43
CA CYS A 66 3.69 8.50 0.55
C CYS A 66 2.21 8.94 0.61
N LEU A 67 1.72 9.19 1.81
CA LEU A 67 0.34 9.56 2.09
C LEU A 67 0.03 10.97 1.60
N SER A 68 0.93 11.94 1.76
CA SER A 68 0.74 13.27 1.16
C SER A 68 0.58 13.19 -0.36
N ARG A 69 1.38 12.36 -1.03
CA ARG A 69 1.26 12.15 -2.47
C ARG A 69 -0.08 11.53 -2.88
N MET A 70 -0.58 10.56 -2.10
CA MET A 70 -1.92 10.02 -2.33
C MET A 70 -2.99 11.08 -2.10
N ALA A 71 -2.92 11.82 -0.98
CA ALA A 71 -3.87 12.86 -0.64
C ALA A 71 -3.94 13.95 -1.73
N PHE A 72 -2.81 14.38 -2.27
CA PHE A 72 -2.78 15.32 -3.40
C PHE A 72 -3.51 14.79 -4.63
N ASN A 73 -3.33 13.51 -4.99
CA ASN A 73 -4.03 12.93 -6.15
C ASN A 73 -5.55 12.93 -5.95
N TYR A 74 -6.04 12.78 -4.73
CA TYR A 74 -7.48 12.82 -4.43
C TYR A 74 -8.01 14.25 -4.36
N LEU A 75 -7.32 15.14 -3.65
CA LEU A 75 -7.78 16.51 -3.39
C LEU A 75 -7.69 17.42 -4.62
N THR A 76 -6.88 17.05 -5.62
CA THR A 76 -6.79 17.78 -6.89
C THR A 76 -7.90 17.40 -7.88
N ILE A 77 -8.65 16.33 -7.63
CA ILE A 77 -9.83 15.98 -8.43
C ILE A 77 -10.89 17.06 -8.18
N PRO A 78 -11.30 17.82 -9.21
CA PRO A 78 -12.30 18.86 -9.01
C PRO A 78 -13.63 18.25 -8.55
N GLY A 79 -14.27 18.89 -7.57
CA GLY A 79 -15.55 18.41 -7.05
C GLY A 79 -16.65 18.47 -8.12
N ILE A 80 -17.59 17.53 -8.11
CA ILE A 80 -18.76 17.54 -9.02
C ILE A 80 -19.49 18.89 -8.97
N SER A 81 -19.55 19.53 -7.81
CA SER A 81 -20.09 20.88 -7.65
C SER A 81 -19.39 21.92 -8.56
N SER A 82 -18.06 21.88 -8.66
CA SER A 82 -17.30 22.78 -9.55
C SER A 82 -17.66 22.58 -11.02
N TYR A 83 -17.97 21.35 -11.43
CA TYR A 83 -18.40 21.05 -12.78
C TYR A 83 -19.84 21.49 -13.06
N LEU A 84 -20.75 21.38 -12.07
CA LEU A 84 -22.15 21.76 -12.23
C LEU A 84 -22.35 23.28 -12.30
N TYR A 85 -21.58 24.08 -11.55
CA TYR A 85 -21.61 25.54 -11.71
C TYR A 85 -21.13 25.97 -13.10
N GLN A 86 -20.10 25.32 -13.64
CA GLN A 86 -19.59 25.62 -14.98
C GLN A 86 -20.59 25.28 -16.10
N LEU A 87 -21.45 24.29 -15.89
CA LEU A 87 -22.47 23.86 -16.85
C LEU A 87 -23.76 24.69 -16.80
N CYS A 88 -24.07 25.31 -15.65
CA CYS A 88 -25.20 26.24 -15.53
C CYS A 88 -24.90 27.65 -16.10
N GLU A 89 -23.62 28.00 -16.27
CA GLU A 89 -23.14 29.28 -16.82
C GLU A 89 -22.84 29.22 -18.33
N ALA A 90 -23.06 28.07 -18.99
CA ALA A 90 -22.79 27.85 -20.42
C ALA A 90 -24.09 27.68 -21.24
#